data_AF-A0A8X7XTJ6-F1
#
_entry.id   AF-A0A8X7XTJ6-F1
#
_cell.length_a   1.000
_cell.length_b   1.000
_cell.length_c   1.000
_cell.angle_alpha   90.00
_cell.angle_beta   90.00
_cell.angle_gamma   90.00
#
_symmetry.space_group_name_H-M   'P 1'
#
loop_
_entity.id
_entity.type
_entity.pdbx_description
1 polymer ?
#
loop_
_entity_poly.entity_id
_entity_poly.type
_entity_poly.pdbx_seq_one_letter_code
_entity_poly.pdbx_strand_id
1 'polypeptide(L)'
;MVGIWLVGKPADIITWIAYRDDPHVPSNATLELTVNSKLLLRTCYANNEAGEEKLIAKIEKSASNARMLDSGNLVLYNEHSNVIWESFNFPTDRILGGQNLYAGGELLSSASTTNFSVGSFHLIMQYDGNLVLYPIATLDTLVDAYWDTSTSGSSSTHLYLNYTGELLILNNSFRLH
;
A
#
# COMPACT_ATOMS: atom_id res chain seq x y z
N MET A 1 -6.65 9.15 11.96
CA MET A 1 -6.13 8.26 10.90
C MET A 1 -4.64 8.05 11.14
N VAL A 2 -4.10 6.91 10.74
CA VAL A 2 -2.64 6.70 10.63
C VAL A 2 -2.35 6.61 9.14
N GLY A 3 -1.41 7.42 8.67
CA GLY A 3 -1.09 7.47 7.26
C GLY A 3 0.27 8.10 6.99
N ILE A 4 0.69 7.99 5.75
CA ILE A 4 1.88 8.64 5.20
C ILE A 4 1.39 9.74 4.27
N TRP A 5 2.00 10.92 4.38
CA TRP A 5 1.73 12.03 3.47
C TRP A 5 3.04 12.63 2.95
N LEU A 6 3.00 13.06 1.69
CA LEU A 6 4.05 13.88 1.10
C LEU A 6 3.74 15.34 1.40
N VAL A 7 4.68 16.01 2.05
CA VAL A 7 4.55 17.43 2.38
C VAL A 7 4.82 18.26 1.13
N GLY A 8 3.87 19.10 0.75
CA GLY A 8 3.92 19.77 -0.55
C GLY A 8 3.13 21.08 -0.58
N LYS A 9 3.29 21.82 -1.68
CA LYS A 9 2.47 23.01 -1.98
C LYS A 9 1.68 22.77 -3.27
N PRO A 10 0.40 23.16 -3.34
CA PRO A 10 -0.35 23.97 -2.36
C PRO A 10 -0.92 23.18 -1.17
N ALA A 11 -0.85 21.84 -1.19
CA ALA A 11 -1.36 20.99 -0.13
C ALA A 11 -0.52 19.70 -0.01
N ASP A 12 -0.57 19.10 1.17
CA ASP A 12 -0.01 17.78 1.42
C ASP A 12 -0.83 16.70 0.72
N ILE A 13 -0.15 15.65 0.26
CA ILE A 13 -0.78 14.54 -0.47
C ILE A 13 -0.73 13.31 0.42
N ILE A 14 -1.89 12.77 0.80
CA ILE A 14 -1.94 11.50 1.52
C ILE A 14 -1.66 10.36 0.54
N THR A 15 -0.64 9.56 0.81
CA THR A 15 -0.15 8.52 -0.09
C THR A 15 -0.41 7.11 0.41
N TRP A 16 -0.64 6.95 1.71
CA TRP A 16 -0.94 5.66 2.32
C TRP A 16 -1.75 5.86 3.60
N ILE A 17 -2.74 5.01 3.85
CA ILE A 17 -3.58 5.06 5.05
C ILE A 17 -3.80 3.64 5.59
N ALA A 18 -3.51 3.43 6.87
CA ALA A 18 -3.89 2.21 7.56
C ALA A 18 -5.40 2.20 7.82
N TYR A 19 -6.07 1.07 7.57
CA TYR A 19 -7.47 0.84 7.92
C TYR A 19 -8.42 1.95 7.45
N ARG A 20 -8.57 2.10 6.13
CA ARG A 20 -9.31 3.22 5.53
C ARG A 20 -10.78 3.30 5.88
N ASP A 21 -11.40 2.17 6.21
CA ASP A 21 -12.82 2.09 6.59
C ASP A 21 -13.04 2.16 8.10
N ASP A 22 -11.96 2.22 8.89
CA ASP A 22 -12.08 2.31 10.33
C ASP A 22 -12.50 3.72 10.79
N PRO A 23 -13.22 3.80 11.93
CA PRO A 23 -13.51 5.08 12.56
C PRO A 23 -12.24 5.84 12.93
N HIS A 24 -12.41 7.12 13.25
CA HIS A 24 -11.29 7.98 13.65
C HIS A 24 -10.46 7.35 14.77
N VAL A 25 -9.17 7.19 14.47
CA VAL A 25 -8.15 6.80 15.45
C VAL A 25 -8.23 7.73 16.66
N PRO A 26 -8.45 7.20 17.88
CA PRO A 26 -8.63 8.01 19.07
C PRO A 26 -7.31 8.68 19.49
N SER A 27 -7.40 9.77 20.25
CA SER A 27 -6.24 10.61 20.61
C SER A 27 -5.22 9.93 21.54
N ASN A 28 -5.63 8.84 22.19
CA ASN A 28 -4.81 7.99 23.05
C ASN A 28 -4.14 6.84 22.27
N ALA A 29 -4.20 6.85 20.94
CA ALA A 29 -3.59 5.81 20.14
C ALA A 29 -2.09 6.07 19.94
N THR A 30 -1.29 5.01 19.96
CA THR A 30 0.14 5.00 19.68
C THR A 30 0.44 4.05 18.54
N LEU A 31 1.40 4.42 17.70
CA LEU A 31 2.00 3.53 16.72
C LEU A 31 3.22 2.87 17.35
N GLU A 32 3.20 1.54 17.49
CA GLU A 32 4.24 0.78 18.17
C GLU A 32 4.85 -0.25 17.22
N LEU A 33 6.18 -0.22 17.08
CA LEU A 33 6.94 -1.30 16.48
C LEU A 33 7.43 -2.23 17.59
N THR A 34 6.79 -3.38 17.71
CA THR A 34 7.04 -4.32 18.82
C THR A 34 8.31 -5.14 18.60
N VAL A 35 8.88 -5.67 19.70
CA VAL A 35 10.01 -6.61 19.68
C VAL A 35 9.73 -7.91 18.91
N ASN A 36 8.45 -8.26 18.76
CA ASN A 36 7.99 -9.39 17.95
C ASN A 36 7.70 -9.00 16.50
N SER A 37 8.28 -7.88 16.05
CA SER A 37 8.28 -7.47 14.64
C SER A 37 6.89 -7.20 14.11
N LYS A 38 6.04 -6.58 14.93
CA LYS A 38 4.71 -6.11 14.51
C LYS A 38 4.68 -4.59 14.55
N LEU A 39 4.19 -3.98 13.48
CA LEU A 39 3.74 -2.59 13.51
C LEU A 39 2.27 -2.59 13.94
N LEU A 40 2.00 -2.07 15.12
CA LEU A 40 0.68 -2.05 15.74
C LEU A 40 0.20 -0.61 15.90
N LEU A 41 -1.09 -0.39 15.65
CA LEU A 41 -1.82 0.74 16.21
C LEU A 41 -2.48 0.27 17.51
N ARG A 42 -2.09 0.85 18.64
CA ARG A 42 -2.56 0.46 19.96
C ARG A 42 -3.28 1.63 20.63
N THR A 43 -4.36 1.35 21.35
CA THR A 43 -5.02 2.35 22.19
C THR A 43 -4.77 2.04 23.67
N CYS A 44 -4.85 3.05 24.53
CA CYS A 44 -4.77 2.86 25.98
C CYS A 44 -6.00 3.47 26.68
N TYR A 45 -6.63 2.73 27.57
CA TYR A 45 -7.72 3.28 28.38
C TYR A 45 -7.19 4.33 29.37
N ALA A 46 -8.07 5.15 29.95
CA ALA A 46 -7.69 6.25 30.84
C ALA A 46 -6.91 5.80 32.10
N ASN A 47 -6.98 4.52 32.45
CA ASN A 47 -6.24 3.88 33.55
C ASN A 47 -4.88 3.29 33.09
N ASN A 48 -4.41 3.60 31.89
CA ASN A 48 -3.21 3.03 31.25
C ASN A 48 -3.28 1.52 30.98
N GLU A 49 -4.47 0.90 31.02
CA GLU A 49 -4.64 -0.46 30.55
C GLU A 49 -4.60 -0.51 29.02
N ALA A 50 -4.04 -1.60 28.49
CA ALA A 50 -4.00 -1.83 27.05
C ALA A 50 -5.42 -1.94 26.50
N GLY A 51 -5.72 -1.11 25.50
CA GLY A 51 -6.97 -1.12 24.76
C GLY A 51 -6.90 -2.02 23.53
N GLU A 52 -7.60 -1.60 22.47
CA GLU A 52 -7.60 -2.28 21.18
C GLU A 52 -6.21 -2.24 20.51
N GLU A 53 -5.85 -3.35 19.86
CA GLU A 53 -4.64 -3.51 19.05
C GLU A 53 -5.02 -3.84 17.62
N LYS A 54 -4.47 -3.09 16.65
CA LYS A 54 -4.64 -3.34 15.22
C LYS A 54 -3.29 -3.59 14.56
N LEU A 55 -3.13 -4.75 13.96
CA LEU A 55 -1.91 -5.19 13.28
C LEU A 55 -1.79 -4.59 11.86
N ILE A 56 -1.01 -3.51 11.73
CA ILE A 56 -0.76 -2.87 10.43
C ILE A 56 0.14 -3.73 9.56
N ALA A 57 1.21 -4.26 10.15
CA ALA A 57 2.16 -5.12 9.44
C ALA A 57 2.75 -6.16 10.38
N LYS A 58 2.80 -7.41 9.91
CA LYS A 58 3.57 -8.48 10.53
C LYS A 58 4.87 -8.64 9.74
N ILE A 59 5.98 -8.43 10.41
CA ILE A 59 7.31 -8.49 9.82
C ILE A 59 7.90 -9.82 10.28
N GLU A 60 8.35 -10.66 9.34
CA GLU A 60 8.85 -12.00 9.66
C GLU A 60 10.18 -11.98 10.42
N LYS A 61 10.89 -10.86 10.35
CA LYS A 61 12.23 -10.65 10.90
C LYS A 61 12.22 -9.48 11.88
N SER A 62 13.10 -9.52 12.88
CA SER A 62 13.27 -8.41 13.83
C SER A 62 13.74 -7.14 13.14
N ALA A 63 12.94 -6.08 13.29
CA ALA A 63 13.29 -4.74 12.85
C ALA A 63 14.26 -4.09 13.84
N SER A 64 15.30 -3.45 13.32
CA SER A 64 16.29 -2.69 14.10
C SER A 64 16.13 -1.18 13.89
N ASN A 65 15.69 -0.75 12.70
CA ASN A 65 15.47 0.65 12.38
C ASN A 65 14.40 0.83 11.30
N ALA A 66 13.81 2.02 11.28
CA ALA A 66 12.82 2.46 10.31
C ALA A 66 13.33 3.71 9.59
N ARG A 67 13.06 3.84 8.29
CA ARG A 67 13.37 5.05 7.51
C ARG A 67 12.19 5.45 6.66
N MET A 68 11.85 6.73 6.71
CA MET A 68 10.96 7.36 5.74
C MET A 68 11.81 7.88 4.59
N LEU A 69 11.63 7.35 3.38
CA LEU A 69 12.37 7.76 2.19
C LEU A 69 11.67 8.94 1.50
N ASP A 70 12.43 9.74 0.75
CA ASP A 70 11.92 10.88 -0.02
C ASP A 70 10.89 10.47 -1.09
N SER A 71 10.91 9.21 -1.52
CA SER A 71 9.89 8.63 -2.41
C SER A 71 8.51 8.49 -1.76
N GLY A 72 8.41 8.63 -0.44
CA GLY A 72 7.21 8.31 0.33
C GLY A 72 7.17 6.89 0.88
N ASN A 73 8.21 6.08 0.63
CA ASN A 73 8.28 4.70 1.11
C ASN A 73 8.76 4.65 2.57
N LEU A 74 7.95 4.08 3.47
CA LEU A 74 8.38 3.73 4.82
C LEU A 74 9.01 2.34 4.78
N VAL A 75 10.30 2.24 5.10
CA VAL A 75 11.07 1.00 5.02
C VAL A 75 11.58 0.60 6.39
N LEU A 76 11.40 -0.68 6.74
CA LEU A 76 11.94 -1.28 7.95
C LEU A 76 13.12 -2.17 7.59
N TYR A 77 14.18 -2.07 8.39
CA TYR A 77 15.43 -2.81 8.21
C TYR A 77 15.72 -3.71 9.41
N ASN A 78 16.36 -4.85 9.17
CA ASN A 78 16.94 -5.67 10.24
C ASN A 78 18.32 -5.14 10.69
N GLU A 79 18.93 -5.78 11.67
CA GLU A 79 20.27 -5.41 12.20
C GLU A 79 21.39 -5.45 11.13
N HIS A 80 21.19 -6.22 10.06
CA HIS A 80 22.12 -6.33 8.93
C HIS A 80 21.80 -5.32 7.80
N SER A 81 20.95 -4.33 8.06
CA SER A 81 20.50 -3.34 7.06
C SER A 81 19.81 -3.94 5.83
N ASN A 82 19.21 -5.12 5.96
CA ASN A 82 18.36 -5.68 4.90
C ASN A 82 16.93 -5.17 5.06
N VAL A 83 16.28 -4.85 3.94
CA VAL A 83 14.85 -4.54 3.91
C VAL A 83 14.06 -5.78 4.31
N ILE A 84 13.17 -5.60 5.29
CA ILE A 84 12.31 -6.68 5.80
C ILE A 84 10.82 -6.36 5.69
N TRP A 85 10.49 -5.08 5.47
CA TRP A 85 9.14 -4.61 5.16
C TRP A 85 9.23 -3.22 4.54
N GLU A 86 8.31 -2.90 3.64
CA GLU A 86 8.17 -1.57 3.05
C GLU A 86 6.70 -1.26 2.75
N SER A 87 6.28 0.00 2.91
CA SER A 87 4.90 0.41 2.67
C SER A 87 4.50 0.31 1.20
N PHE A 88 5.47 0.40 0.29
CA PHE A 88 5.23 0.27 -1.15
C PHE A 88 4.68 -1.10 -1.57
N ASN A 89 4.90 -2.15 -0.78
CA ASN A 89 4.33 -3.47 -1.03
C ASN A 89 2.86 -3.59 -0.56
N PHE A 90 2.31 -2.55 0.07
CA PHE A 90 0.94 -2.50 0.58
C PHE A 90 0.24 -1.21 0.14
N PRO A 91 0.09 -0.95 -1.18
CA PRO A 91 -0.55 0.27 -1.64
C PRO A 91 -2.03 0.36 -1.24
N THR A 92 -2.58 1.58 -1.21
CA THR A 92 -3.99 1.82 -0.89
C THR A 92 -4.80 2.25 -2.12
N ASP A 93 -4.71 3.51 -2.53
CA ASP A 93 -5.44 4.14 -3.64
C ASP A 93 -4.51 4.75 -4.68
N ARG A 94 -3.21 4.84 -4.39
CA ARG A 94 -2.23 5.55 -5.22
C ARG A 94 -0.98 4.71 -5.41
N ILE A 95 -0.39 4.87 -6.59
CA ILE A 95 0.97 4.42 -6.89
C ILE A 95 1.90 5.64 -6.89
N LEU A 96 3.11 5.49 -6.35
CA LEU A 96 4.11 6.56 -6.23
C LEU A 96 5.33 6.31 -7.13
N GLY A 97 6.09 7.38 -7.37
CA GLY A 97 7.34 7.29 -8.14
C GLY A 97 8.33 6.32 -7.48
N GLY A 98 8.78 5.34 -8.26
CA GLY A 98 9.63 4.24 -7.81
C GLY A 98 8.87 2.99 -7.34
N GLN A 99 7.55 2.99 -7.33
CA GLN A 99 6.73 1.88 -6.82
C GLN A 99 6.33 0.89 -7.92
N ASN A 100 6.35 -0.40 -7.57
CA ASN A 100 5.82 -1.49 -8.39
C ASN A 100 4.48 -1.97 -7.82
N LEU A 101 3.50 -2.25 -8.67
CA LEU A 101 2.33 -3.06 -8.35
C LEU A 101 2.51 -4.43 -9.03
N TYR A 102 2.93 -5.41 -8.26
CA TYR A 102 3.12 -6.78 -8.74
C TYR A 102 1.79 -7.51 -8.93
N ALA A 103 1.84 -8.61 -9.69
CA ALA A 103 0.72 -9.53 -9.84
C ALA A 103 0.06 -9.88 -8.49
N GLY A 104 -1.27 -9.78 -8.43
CA GLY A 104 -2.08 -9.90 -7.22
C GLY A 104 -2.24 -8.61 -6.41
N GLY A 105 -1.46 -7.56 -6.70
CA GLY A 105 -1.58 -6.25 -6.07
C GLY A 105 -2.75 -5.44 -6.64
N GLU A 106 -3.40 -4.66 -5.79
CA GLU A 106 -4.53 -3.82 -6.17
C GLU A 106 -4.43 -2.39 -5.60
N LEU A 107 -5.05 -1.44 -6.29
CA LEU A 107 -5.34 -0.09 -5.83
C LEU A 107 -6.85 0.07 -5.69
N LEU A 108 -7.31 0.29 -4.47
CA LEU A 108 -8.71 0.48 -4.13
C LEU A 108 -9.02 1.99 -4.10
N SER A 109 -9.93 2.45 -4.94
CA SER A 109 -10.36 3.86 -4.99
C SER A 109 -10.80 4.39 -3.63
N SER A 110 -10.71 5.71 -3.44
CA SER A 110 -11.35 6.39 -2.31
C SER A 110 -12.80 6.72 -2.63
N ALA A 111 -13.65 6.76 -1.61
CA ALA A 111 -15.07 7.11 -1.77
C ALA A 111 -15.28 8.53 -2.29
N SER A 112 -14.42 9.48 -1.93
CA SER A 112 -14.36 10.81 -2.54
C SER A 112 -12.99 11.47 -2.33
N THR A 113 -12.84 12.73 -2.78
CA THR A 113 -11.63 13.53 -2.50
C THR A 113 -11.50 13.95 -1.04
N THR A 114 -12.58 13.85 -0.25
CA THR A 114 -12.61 14.22 1.18
C THR A 114 -12.90 13.03 2.09
N ASN A 115 -13.31 11.89 1.53
CA ASN A 115 -13.54 10.64 2.24
C ASN A 115 -12.61 9.56 1.69
N PHE A 116 -11.62 9.19 2.50
CA PHE A 116 -10.58 8.22 2.13
C PHE A 116 -10.98 6.76 2.35
N SER A 117 -12.20 6.48 2.82
CA SER A 117 -12.74 5.11 2.87
C SER A 117 -12.74 4.46 1.49
N VAL A 118 -12.82 3.13 1.43
CA VAL A 118 -12.88 2.39 0.16
C VAL A 118 -14.08 2.87 -0.66
N GLY A 119 -13.81 3.17 -1.93
CA GLY A 119 -14.78 3.63 -2.92
C GLY A 119 -15.47 2.47 -3.62
N SER A 120 -15.76 2.65 -4.92
CA SER A 120 -16.54 1.69 -5.71
C SER A 120 -15.74 1.00 -6.81
N PHE A 121 -14.44 1.28 -6.91
CA PHE A 121 -13.56 0.75 -7.97
C PHE A 121 -12.25 0.24 -7.42
N HIS A 122 -11.67 -0.76 -8.08
CA HIS A 122 -10.30 -1.18 -7.84
C HIS A 122 -9.56 -1.45 -9.16
N LEU A 123 -8.28 -1.13 -9.17
CA LEU A 123 -7.37 -1.42 -10.26
C LEU A 123 -6.44 -2.55 -9.82
N ILE A 124 -6.52 -3.70 -10.48
CA ILE A 124 -5.79 -4.91 -10.09
C ILE A 124 -4.77 -5.29 -11.16
N MET A 125 -3.53 -5.55 -10.73
CA MET A 125 -2.53 -6.22 -11.56
C MET A 125 -2.80 -7.73 -11.48
N GLN A 126 -3.49 -8.29 -12.45
CA GLN A 126 -3.89 -9.70 -12.45
C GLN A 126 -2.68 -10.64 -12.60
N TYR A 127 -2.83 -11.87 -12.12
CA TYR A 127 -1.78 -12.90 -12.20
C TYR A 127 -1.44 -13.35 -13.62
N ASP A 128 -2.32 -13.08 -14.60
CA ASP A 128 -2.05 -13.35 -16.01
C ASP A 128 -1.20 -12.26 -16.67
N GLY A 129 -0.93 -11.15 -15.97
CA GLY A 129 -0.17 -10.02 -16.46
C GLY A 129 -1.00 -8.89 -17.06
N ASN A 130 -2.33 -8.94 -16.97
CA ASN A 130 -3.19 -7.83 -17.36
C ASN A 130 -3.43 -6.87 -16.19
N LEU A 131 -3.40 -5.57 -16.44
CA LEU A 131 -3.87 -4.57 -15.47
C LEU A 131 -5.31 -4.20 -15.84
N VAL A 132 -6.23 -4.37 -14.88
CA VAL A 132 -7.68 -4.24 -15.15
C VAL A 132 -8.36 -3.40 -14.09
N LEU A 133 -9.30 -2.56 -14.53
CA LEU A 133 -10.15 -1.73 -13.69
C LEU A 133 -11.55 -2.36 -13.59
N TYR A 134 -11.99 -2.64 -12.38
CA TYR A 134 -13.33 -3.17 -12.10
C TYR A 134 -14.09 -2.32 -11.08
N PRO A 135 -15.43 -2.37 -11.10
CA PRO A 135 -16.23 -2.03 -9.93
C PRO A 135 -16.04 -3.07 -8.82
N ILE A 136 -15.97 -2.60 -7.57
CA ILE A 136 -15.91 -3.44 -6.37
C ILE A 136 -17.21 -4.23 -6.21
N ALA A 137 -17.12 -5.38 -5.54
CA ALA A 137 -18.21 -6.31 -5.26
C ALA A 137 -18.79 -7.00 -6.52
N THR A 138 -17.94 -7.18 -7.53
CA THR A 138 -18.23 -8.05 -8.68
C THR A 138 -17.37 -9.32 -8.63
N LEU A 139 -17.47 -10.15 -9.66
CA LEU A 139 -16.68 -11.37 -9.79
C LEU A 139 -15.39 -11.14 -10.61
N ASP A 140 -15.07 -9.89 -10.93
CA ASP A 140 -13.92 -9.45 -11.74
C ASP A 140 -13.82 -10.21 -13.08
N THR A 141 -14.97 -10.47 -13.71
CA THR A 141 -15.03 -11.18 -14.99
C THR A 141 -14.86 -10.22 -16.16
N LEU A 142 -14.61 -10.74 -17.36
CA LEU A 142 -14.46 -9.91 -18.57
C LEU A 142 -15.64 -8.95 -18.83
N VAL A 143 -16.86 -9.29 -18.39
CA VAL A 143 -18.04 -8.42 -18.57
C VAL A 143 -18.15 -7.33 -17.52
N ASP A 144 -17.49 -7.49 -16.38
CA ASP A 144 -17.44 -6.50 -15.30
C ASP A 144 -16.35 -5.45 -15.55
N ALA A 145 -15.37 -5.76 -16.42
CA ALA A 145 -14.23 -4.90 -16.71
C ALA A 145 -14.67 -3.57 -17.34
N TYR A 146 -14.24 -2.46 -16.75
CA TYR A 146 -14.43 -1.13 -17.34
C TYR A 146 -13.32 -0.78 -18.32
N TRP A 147 -12.11 -1.26 -18.04
CA TRP A 147 -10.92 -1.01 -18.84
C TRP A 147 -9.83 -2.04 -18.53
N ASP A 148 -9.05 -2.44 -19.53
CA ASP A 148 -7.88 -3.28 -19.38
C ASP A 148 -6.75 -2.88 -20.33
N THR A 149 -5.53 -3.35 -20.02
CA THR A 149 -4.33 -3.06 -20.81
C THR A 149 -4.07 -4.05 -21.95
N SER A 150 -4.81 -5.16 -21.98
CA SER A 150 -4.63 -6.28 -22.91
C SER A 150 -3.20 -6.84 -22.93
N THR A 151 -2.53 -6.87 -21.76
CA THR A 151 -1.15 -7.35 -21.59
C THR A 151 -1.06 -8.74 -20.99
N SER A 152 -2.16 -9.50 -21.02
CA SER A 152 -2.17 -10.89 -20.55
C SER A 152 -1.15 -11.75 -21.30
N GLY A 153 -0.59 -12.74 -20.61
CA GLY A 153 0.39 -13.68 -21.16
C GLY A 153 1.67 -13.84 -20.35
N SER A 154 1.83 -13.13 -19.23
CA SER A 154 2.97 -13.34 -18.32
C SER A 154 2.67 -12.91 -16.89
N SER A 155 2.82 -13.84 -15.95
CA SER A 155 2.75 -13.55 -14.50
C SER A 155 3.94 -12.74 -13.96
N SER A 156 4.96 -12.51 -14.79
CA SER A 156 6.12 -11.66 -14.44
C SER A 156 5.90 -10.19 -14.81
N THR A 157 4.69 -9.85 -15.29
CA THR A 157 4.30 -8.48 -15.60
C THR A 157 3.91 -7.73 -14.32
N HIS A 158 4.29 -6.45 -14.24
CA HIS A 158 3.93 -5.55 -13.15
C HIS A 158 3.77 -4.12 -13.67
N LEU A 159 2.97 -3.33 -12.96
CA LEU A 159 2.87 -1.89 -13.18
C LEU A 159 4.03 -1.20 -12.43
N TYR A 160 4.67 -0.24 -13.07
CA TYR A 160 5.74 0.56 -12.47
C TYR A 160 5.51 2.04 -12.78
N LEU A 161 5.42 2.87 -11.74
CA LEU A 161 5.50 4.32 -11.90
C LEU A 161 6.95 4.72 -11.62
N ASN A 162 7.67 5.22 -12.61
CA ASN A 162 9.05 5.60 -12.42
C ASN A 162 9.20 6.99 -11.75
N TYR A 163 10.43 7.39 -11.42
CA TYR A 163 10.70 8.67 -10.77
C TYR A 163 10.49 9.90 -11.67
N THR A 164 10.33 9.73 -12.98
CA THR A 164 10.04 10.82 -13.94
C THR A 164 8.54 11.01 -14.17
N GLY A 165 7.69 10.14 -13.61
CA GLY A 165 6.24 10.20 -13.73
C GLY A 165 5.67 9.37 -14.88
N GLU A 166 6.45 8.50 -15.51
CA GLU A 166 5.99 7.58 -16.55
C GLU A 166 5.42 6.31 -15.91
N LEU A 167 4.19 5.97 -16.29
CA LEU A 167 3.52 4.75 -15.86
C LEU A 167 3.74 3.66 -16.94
N LEU A 168 4.37 2.56 -16.54
CA LEU A 168 4.84 1.51 -17.44
C LEU A 168 4.32 0.14 -17.01
N ILE A 169 4.09 -0.74 -18.00
CA ILE A 169 3.84 -2.16 -17.76
C ILE A 169 5.09 -2.92 -18.19
N LEU A 170 5.76 -3.54 -17.23
CA LEU A 170 7.07 -4.16 -17.43
C LEU A 170 7.00 -5.66 -17.23
N ASN A 171 7.65 -6.42 -18.10
CA ASN A 171 7.75 -7.87 -18.01
C ASN A 171 9.18 -8.29 -17.63
N ASN A 172 9.35 -8.88 -16.45
CA ASN A 172 10.66 -9.31 -15.94
C ASN A 172 11.18 -10.63 -16.54
N SER A 173 10.42 -11.31 -17.40
CA SER A 173 10.83 -12.56 -18.06
C SER A 173 12.05 -12.40 -18.98
N PHE A 174 12.38 -11.16 -19.38
CA PHE A 174 13.40 -10.86 -20.38
C PHE A 174 14.71 -10.30 -19.82
N ARG A 175 14.98 -10.40 -18.51
CA ARG A 175 16.32 -10.07 -17.99
C ARG A 175 17.30 -11.19 -18.37
N LEU A 176 17.89 -11.07 -19.56
CA LEU A 176 19.15 -11.76 -19.90
C LEU A 176 20.24 -11.25 -18.95
N HIS A 177 20.89 -12.17 -18.26
CA HIS A 177 22.10 -11.93 -17.46
C HIS A 177 23.29 -11.51 -18.33
#